data_AF-A0A959H4T3-F1
#
_entry.id   AF-A0A959H4T3-F1
#
_cell.length_a   1.000
_cell.length_b   1.000
_cell.length_c   1.000
_cell.angle_alpha   90.00
_cell.angle_beta   90.00
_cell.angle_gamma   90.00
#
_symmetry.space_group_name_H-M   'P 1'
#
loop_
_entity.id
_entity.type
_entity.pdbx_description
1 polymer ?
#
loop_
_entity_poly.entity_id
_entity_poly.type
_entity_poly.pdbx_seq_one_letter_code
_entity_poly.pdbx_strand_id
1 'polypeptide(L)' 'MANPTEKVLDIYRWTVEDYHRMAEAGILGKDSRVELLNGQIVQMRPVSAK' A
#
# COMPACT_ATOMS: atom_id res chain seq x y z
N MET A 1 29.31 -12.16 -12.11
CA MET A 1 28.48 -11.55 -13.16
C MET A 1 27.10 -11.29 -12.57
N ALA A 2 26.56 -10.07 -12.64
CA ALA A 2 25.16 -9.81 -12.27
C ALA A 2 24.25 -10.50 -13.29
N ASN A 3 23.19 -11.16 -12.82
CA ASN A 3 22.31 -11.96 -13.66
C ASN A 3 21.41 -11.02 -14.50
N PRO A 4 21.41 -11.07 -15.84
CA PRO A 4 20.73 -10.09 -16.69
C PRO A 4 19.19 -10.18 -16.69
N THR A 5 18.59 -10.98 -15.80
CA THR A 5 17.14 -11.25 -15.74
C THR A 5 16.41 -10.60 -14.58
N GLU A 6 17.10 -9.90 -13.68
CA GLU A 6 16.44 -9.17 -12.59
C GLU A 6 16.06 -7.77 -13.07
N LYS A 7 14.81 -7.61 -13.55
CA LYS A 7 14.26 -6.27 -13.78
C LYS A 7 14.21 -5.54 -12.43
N VAL A 8 15.05 -4.54 -12.28
CA VAL A 8 14.90 -3.54 -11.23
C VAL A 8 13.72 -2.66 -11.65
N LEU A 9 12.60 -2.80 -10.94
CA LEU A 9 11.42 -1.96 -11.13
C LEU A 9 11.45 -0.83 -10.09
N ASP A 10 11.30 0.41 -10.55
CA ASP A 10 11.06 1.53 -9.66
C ASP A 10 9.63 1.47 -9.13
N ILE A 11 9.49 1.40 -7.81
CA ILE A 11 8.19 1.34 -7.14
C ILE A 11 7.69 2.76 -6.91
N TYR A 12 6.60 3.12 -7.59
CA TYR A 12 5.90 4.37 -7.31
C TYR A 12 5.22 4.31 -5.94
N ARG A 13 5.30 5.42 -5.19
CA ARG A 13 4.75 5.55 -3.84
C ARG A 13 3.44 6.32 -3.88
N TRP A 14 2.44 5.81 -3.18
CA TRP A 14 1.16 6.50 -3.01
C TRP A 14 1.33 7.74 -2.14
N THR A 15 0.64 8.80 -2.50
CA THR A 15 0.52 9.99 -1.66
C THR A 15 -0.69 9.87 -0.73
N VAL A 16 -0.74 10.76 0.26
CA VAL A 16 -1.93 10.92 1.12
C VAL A 16 -3.15 11.33 0.29
N GLU A 17 -2.97 12.18 -0.73
CA GLU A 17 -4.05 12.57 -1.63
C GLU A 17 -4.60 11.36 -2.42
N ASP A 18 -3.72 10.51 -2.95
CA ASP A 18 -4.13 9.29 -3.65
C ASP A 18 -4.95 8.37 -2.73
N TYR A 19 -4.52 8.21 -1.48
CA TYR A 19 -5.24 7.42 -0.49
C TYR A 19 -6.66 7.93 -0.24
N HIS A 20 -6.84 9.24 -0.08
CA HIS A 20 -8.16 9.84 0.08
C HIS A 20 -9.03 9.67 -1.17
N ARG A 21 -8.48 9.91 -2.36
CA ARG A 21 -9.20 9.71 -3.62
C ARG A 21 -9.66 8.26 -3.80
N MET A 22 -8.81 7.30 -3.43
CA MET A 22 -9.19 5.88 -3.47
C MET A 22 -10.31 5.55 -2.48
N ALA A 23 -10.35 6.17 -1.31
CA ALA A 23 -11.43 6.01 -0.34
C ALA A 23 -12.75 6.65 -0.84
N GLU A 24 -12.68 7.87 -1.40
CA GLU A 24 -13.85 8.57 -1.97
C GLU A 24 -14.44 7.81 -3.17
N ALA A 25 -13.57 7.23 -4.01
CA ALA A 25 -13.98 6.37 -5.12
C ALA A 25 -14.52 4.99 -4.68
N GLY A 26 -14.46 4.67 -3.38
CA GLY A 26 -14.91 3.38 -2.84
C GLY A 26 -13.96 2.20 -3.10
N ILE A 27 -12.76 2.45 -3.61
CA ILE A 27 -11.73 1.42 -3.85
C ILE A 27 -11.23 0.84 -2.52
N LEU A 28 -10.98 1.72 -1.55
CA LEU A 28 -10.63 1.34 -0.19
C LEU A 28 -11.88 1.46 0.69
N GLY A 29 -12.71 0.41 0.66
CA GLY A 29 -13.92 0.33 1.48
C GLY A 29 -13.62 0.30 2.97
N LYS A 30 -14.61 0.67 3.79
CA LYS A 30 -14.50 0.75 5.26
C LYS A 30 -14.06 -0.57 5.92
N ASP A 31 -14.40 -1.70 5.31
CA ASP A 31 -14.06 -3.04 5.81
C ASP A 31 -12.67 -3.52 5.37
N SER A 32 -11.99 -2.79 4.48
CA SER A 32 -10.67 -3.20 3.94
C SER A 32 -9.59 -3.22 5.02
N ARG A 33 -9.75 -2.41 6.09
CA ARG A 33 -8.81 -2.26 7.21
C ARG A 33 -7.37 -2.05 6.71
N VAL A 34 -7.19 -1.11 5.80
CA VAL A 34 -5.88 -0.75 5.24
C VAL A 34 -5.38 0.59 5.77
N GLU A 35 -4.08 0.79 5.74
CA GLU A 35 -3.39 2.02 6.12
C GLU A 35 -2.37 2.42 5.07
N LEU A 36 -2.11 3.73 4.94
CA LEU A 36 -1.01 4.24 4.13
C LEU A 36 0.24 4.41 5.00
N LEU A 37 1.25 3.55 4.80
CA LEU A 37 2.54 3.63 5.49
C LEU A 37 3.68 3.75 4.48
N ASN A 38 4.50 4.79 4.60
CA ASN A 38 5.67 5.04 3.72
C ASN A 38 5.35 4.94 2.22
N GLY A 39 4.19 5.47 1.83
CA GLY A 39 3.72 5.45 0.45
C GLY A 39 3.23 4.08 -0.05
N GLN A 40 2.86 3.18 0.87
CA GLN A 40 2.31 1.86 0.56
C GLN A 40 0.97 1.67 1.27
N ILE A 41 0.01 1.07 0.58
CA ILE A 41 -1.23 0.61 1.21
C ILE A 41 -1.00 -0.77 1.79
N VAL A 42 -1.07 -0.88 3.11
CA VAL A 42 -0.84 -2.12 3.85
C VAL A 42 -2.10 -2.54 4.59
N GLN A 43 -2.32 -3.84 4.73
CA GLN A 43 -3.45 -4.35 5.49
C GLN A 43 -3.10 -4.37 6.99
N MET A 44 -3.91 -3.70 7.81
CA MET A 44 -3.79 -3.82 9.27
C MET A 44 -4.35 -5.16 9.71
N ARG A 45 -3.46 -6.02 10.22
CA ARG A 45 -3.87 -7.19 10.98
C ARG A 45 -3.94 -6.80 12.46
N PRO A 46 -4.99 -7.22 13.19
CA PRO A 46 -5.03 -6.99 14.62
C PRO A 46 -3.81 -7.63 15.27
N VAL A 47 -2.99 -6.84 15.95
CA VAL A 47 -1.97 -7.38 16.85
C VAL A 47 -2.71 -7.86 18.08
N SER A 48 -2.82 -9.16 18.26
CA SER A 48 -3.22 -9.72 19.54
C SER A 48 -2.15 -9.37 20.58
N ALA A 49 -2.45 -8.42 21.47
CA ALA A 49 -1.69 -8.24 22.70
C ALA A 49 -1.94 -9.48 23.57
N LYS A 50 -0.86 -10.14 24.01
CA LYS A 50 -0.92 -11.27 24.94
C LYS A 50 -0.48 -10.79 26.31
#